data_AF-A0A3E0NEJ7-F1
#
_entry.id   AF-A0A3E0NEJ7-F1
#
_cell.length_a   1.000
_cell.length_b   1.000
_cell.length_c   1.000
_cell.angle_alpha   90.00
_cell.angle_beta   90.00
_cell.angle_gamma   90.00
#
_symmetry.space_group_name_H-M   'P 1'
#
loop_
_entity.id
_entity.type
_entity.pdbx_description
1 polymer ?
#
loop_
_entity_poly.entity_id
_entity_poly.type
_entity_poly.pdbx_seq_one_letter_code
_entity_poly.pdbx_strand_id
1 'polypeptide(L)'
;MVRLADIPEYERNHLMSKLLPPMGALPWVVSTKPLAQKRIAIVTTAGLNFREDRKFDFVDAGYRALPRELATKDILMTHKSVNYDR
;
A
#
# COMPACT_ATOMS: atom_id res chain seq x y z
N MET A 1 -8.61 -1.46 -8.49
CA MET A 1 -7.75 -2.57 -8.97
C MET A 1 -8.63 -3.61 -9.64
N VAL A 2 -8.16 -4.21 -10.73
CA VAL A 2 -8.82 -5.28 -11.49
C VAL A 2 -8.33 -6.65 -10.99
N ARG A 3 -9.14 -7.71 -11.08
CA ARG A 3 -8.69 -9.05 -10.69
C ARG A 3 -7.72 -9.58 -11.74
N LEU A 4 -6.72 -10.36 -11.34
CA LEU A 4 -5.80 -11.04 -12.29
C LEU A 4 -6.53 -11.97 -13.27
N ALA A 5 -7.71 -12.46 -12.89
CA ALA A 5 -8.57 -13.27 -13.75
C ALA A 5 -9.24 -12.46 -14.88
N ASP A 6 -9.34 -11.14 -14.72
CA ASP A 6 -10.11 -10.26 -15.60
C ASP A 6 -9.21 -9.46 -16.58
N ILE A 7 -7.89 -9.71 -16.60
CA ILE A 7 -6.92 -9.03 -17.49
C ILE A 7 -6.41 -9.97 -18.59
N PRO A 8 -5.96 -9.44 -19.75
CA PRO A 8 -5.37 -10.24 -20.81
C PRO A 8 -4.24 -11.15 -20.32
N GLU A 9 -4.13 -12.33 -20.91
CA GLU A 9 -3.14 -13.35 -20.51
C GLU A 9 -1.70 -12.82 -20.51
N TYR A 10 -1.31 -12.02 -21.50
CA TYR A 10 0.03 -11.45 -21.56
C TYR A 10 0.33 -10.54 -20.36
N GLU A 11 -0.65 -9.75 -19.92
CA GLU A 11 -0.52 -8.82 -18.81
C GLU A 11 -0.50 -9.58 -17.48
N ARG A 12 -1.38 -10.58 -17.34
CA ARG A 12 -1.36 -11.51 -16.21
C ARG A 12 0.01 -12.17 -16.05
N ASN A 13 0.56 -12.72 -17.14
CA ASN A 13 1.86 -13.38 -17.12
C ASN A 13 2.99 -12.39 -16.77
N HIS A 14 2.93 -11.16 -17.30
CA HIS A 14 3.87 -10.09 -16.95
C HIS A 14 3.84 -9.73 -15.46
N LEU A 15 2.65 -9.58 -14.86
CA LEU A 15 2.51 -9.28 -13.43
C LEU A 15 2.96 -10.45 -12.55
N MET A 16 2.60 -11.69 -12.93
CA MET A 16 3.03 -12.89 -12.21
C MET A 16 4.55 -13.06 -12.22
N SER A 17 5.24 -12.66 -13.31
CA SER A 17 6.71 -12.71 -13.37
C SER A 17 7.39 -11.75 -12.39
N LYS A 18 6.67 -10.77 -11.82
CA LYS A 18 7.20 -9.87 -10.78
C LYS A 18 7.24 -10.53 -9.40
N LEU A 19 6.55 -11.66 -9.19
CA LEU A 19 6.57 -12.41 -7.93
C LEU A 19 7.79 -13.36 -7.81
N LEU A 20 8.76 -13.22 -8.70
CA LEU A 20 10.02 -13.96 -8.68
C LEU A 20 11.02 -13.34 -7.67
N PRO A 21 12.12 -14.03 -7.34
CA PRO A 21 13.20 -13.45 -6.54
C PRO A 21 13.61 -12.05 -7.04
N PRO A 22 13.93 -11.10 -6.14
CA PRO A 22 14.43 -11.29 -4.77
C PRO A 22 13.34 -11.43 -3.69
N MET A 23 12.06 -11.33 -4.03
CA MET A 23 10.98 -11.29 -3.02
C MET A 23 10.62 -12.68 -2.43
N GLY A 24 11.09 -13.78 -3.04
CA GLY A 24 10.98 -15.14 -2.50
C GLY A 24 9.52 -15.62 -2.34
N ALA A 25 9.33 -16.71 -1.59
CA ALA A 25 7.99 -17.15 -1.20
C ALA A 25 7.39 -16.15 -0.20
N LEU A 26 6.09 -15.85 -0.34
CA LEU A 26 5.39 -14.97 0.58
C LEU A 26 5.43 -15.56 2.01
N PRO A 27 5.91 -14.83 3.03
CA PRO A 27 6.05 -15.33 4.39
C PRO A 27 4.71 -15.33 5.15
N TRP A 28 3.63 -15.77 4.48
CA TRP A 28 2.30 -15.80 5.09
C TRP A 28 2.24 -16.83 6.21
N VAL A 29 1.99 -16.35 7.43
CA VAL A 29 1.72 -17.20 8.59
C VAL A 29 0.22 -17.30 8.80
N VAL A 30 -0.31 -18.53 8.79
CA VAL A 30 -1.71 -18.76 9.16
C VAL A 30 -1.86 -18.47 10.65
N SER A 31 -2.77 -17.56 11.00
CA SER A 31 -3.00 -17.15 12.38
C SER A 31 -4.37 -17.61 12.87
N THR A 32 -4.39 -18.50 13.87
CA THR A 32 -5.61 -19.01 14.53
C THR A 32 -6.29 -18.00 15.44
N LYS A 33 -5.65 -16.85 15.71
CA LYS A 33 -6.18 -15.82 16.61
C LYS A 33 -7.50 -15.23 16.06
N PRO A 34 -8.58 -15.11 16.85
CA PRO A 34 -9.81 -14.45 16.42
C PRO A 34 -9.58 -13.01 15.95
N LEU A 35 -10.31 -12.56 14.94
CA LEU A 35 -10.14 -11.22 14.35
C LEU A 35 -10.25 -10.10 15.39
N ALA A 36 -11.21 -10.20 16.31
CA ALA A 36 -11.43 -9.22 17.38
C ALA A 36 -10.22 -9.02 18.32
N GLN A 37 -9.28 -9.96 18.34
CA GLN A 37 -8.07 -9.88 19.15
C GLN A 37 -6.82 -9.53 18.33
N LYS A 38 -6.95 -9.32 17.01
CA LYS A 38 -5.83 -8.93 16.15
C LYS A 38 -5.61 -7.42 16.21
N ARG A 39 -4.34 -7.02 16.22
CA ARG A 39 -3.94 -5.63 15.91
C ARG A 39 -3.77 -5.55 14.39
N ILE A 40 -4.48 -4.62 13.76
CA ILE A 40 -4.45 -4.43 12.31
C ILE A 40 -3.58 -3.22 11.99
N ALA A 41 -2.77 -3.34 10.93
CA ALA A 41 -2.12 -2.22 10.27
C ALA A 41 -2.59 -2.18 8.81
N ILE A 42 -2.80 -0.98 8.28
CA ILE A 42 -3.10 -0.78 6.86
C ILE A 42 -1.81 -0.31 6.20
N VAL A 43 -1.37 -1.03 5.18
CA VAL A 43 -0.24 -0.64 4.34
C VAL A 43 -0.81 -0.19 3.00
N THR A 44 -0.44 1.00 2.56
CA THR A 44 -0.94 1.61 1.31
C THR A 44 0.20 2.29 0.58
N THR A 45 0.09 2.34 -0.75
CA THR A 45 0.97 3.15 -1.60
C THR A 45 0.51 4.60 -1.69
N ALA A 46 -0.66 4.95 -1.14
CA ALA A 46 -1.10 6.33 -1.02
C ALA A 46 -0.08 7.15 -0.20
N GLY A 47 0.33 8.30 -0.73
CA GLY A 47 1.22 9.23 -0.05
C GLY A 47 0.47 9.97 1.06
N LEU A 48 0.25 9.31 2.19
CA LEU A 48 -0.40 9.85 3.39
C LEU A 48 0.65 10.38 4.36
N ASN A 49 0.41 11.57 4.90
CA ASN A 49 1.36 12.30 5.73
C ASN A 49 0.65 13.01 6.89
N PHE A 50 1.42 13.39 7.91
CA PHE A 50 0.98 14.43 8.84
C PHE A 50 0.80 15.76 8.08
N ARG A 51 -0.13 16.60 8.53
CA ARG A 51 -0.44 17.88 7.89
C ARG A 51 0.76 18.83 7.84
N GLU A 52 1.55 18.85 8.91
CA GLU A 52 2.75 19.69 9.06
C GLU A 52 4.01 19.14 8.38
N ASP A 53 3.98 17.90 7.90
CA ASP A 53 5.16 17.32 7.28
C ASP A 53 5.42 17.85 5.85
N ARG A 54 6.68 17.69 5.40
CA ARG A 54 7.04 17.75 3.97
C ARG A 54 6.21 16.74 3.17
N LYS A 55 5.84 17.07 1.93
CA LYS A 55 5.15 16.16 1.00
C LYS A 55 6.10 15.07 0.48
N PHE A 56 5.55 13.93 0.08
CA PHE A 56 6.32 12.94 -0.71
C PHE A 56 6.73 13.54 -2.06
N ASP A 57 7.99 13.31 -2.45
CA ASP A 57 8.50 13.61 -3.79
C ASP A 57 8.22 12.44 -4.75
N PHE A 58 8.33 12.70 -6.06
CA PHE A 58 7.96 11.72 -7.10
C PHE A 58 8.81 10.43 -7.06
N VAL A 59 10.05 10.54 -6.57
CA VAL A 59 11.01 9.42 -6.47
C VAL A 59 11.29 9.04 -5.01
N ASP A 60 10.41 9.45 -4.08
CA ASP A 60 10.56 9.14 -2.67
C ASP A 60 10.31 7.64 -2.41
N ALA A 61 11.30 6.97 -1.81
CA ALA A 61 11.25 5.55 -1.44
C ALA A 61 10.96 5.34 0.06
N GLY A 62 10.72 6.42 0.81
CA GLY A 62 10.41 6.39 2.23
C GLY A 62 8.99 5.93 2.53
N TYR A 63 8.69 5.79 3.83
CA TYR A 63 7.36 5.51 4.33
C TYR A 63 7.08 6.34 5.58
N ARG A 64 5.80 6.47 5.94
CA ARG A 64 5.36 7.12 7.18
C ARG A 64 4.41 6.21 7.92
N ALA A 65 4.67 6.02 9.21
CA ALA A 65 3.79 5.30 10.11
C ALA A 65 2.87 6.29 10.81
N LEU A 66 1.61 6.35 10.37
CA LEU A 66 0.59 7.19 10.99
C LEU A 66 -0.10 6.41 12.13
N PRO A 67 -0.13 6.95 13.36
CA PRO A 67 -0.80 6.28 14.47
C PRO A 67 -2.32 6.29 14.28
N ARG A 68 -2.99 5.29 14.86
CA ARG A 68 -4.46 5.15 14.76
C ARG A 68 -5.19 6.33 15.41
N GLU A 69 -4.59 6.88 16.45
CA GLU A 69 -5.13 7.97 17.27
C GLU A 69 -5.05 9.33 16.56
N LEU A 70 -4.32 9.42 15.45
CA LEU A 70 -4.25 10.63 14.64
C LEU A 70 -5.65 10.99 14.12
N ALA A 71 -6.09 12.21 14.40
CA ALA A 71 -7.39 12.64 13.91
C ALA A 71 -7.37 12.72 12.38
N THR A 72 -8.44 12.27 11.72
CA THR A 72 -8.51 12.23 10.25
C THR A 72 -8.23 13.56 9.59
N LYS A 73 -8.62 14.68 10.21
CA LYS A 73 -8.36 16.04 9.73
C LYS A 73 -6.86 16.40 9.68
N ASP A 74 -6.03 15.68 10.41
CA ASP A 74 -4.58 15.90 10.51
C ASP A 74 -3.80 14.97 9.56
N ILE A 75 -4.52 14.11 8.82
CA ILE A 75 -3.97 13.28 7.74
C ILE A 75 -4.13 14.03 6.41
N LEU A 76 -3.03 14.19 5.69
CA LEU A 76 -3.01 14.80 4.37
C LEU A 76 -2.55 13.80 3.31
N MET A 77 -3.34 13.64 2.24
CA MET A 77 -2.93 12.87 1.06
C MET A 77 -2.22 13.79 0.06
N THR A 78 -0.94 13.53 -0.17
CA THR A 78 -0.09 14.29 -1.11
C THR A 78 0.49 13.38 -2.20
N HIS A 79 -0.17 12.26 -2.48
CA HIS A 79 0.25 11.31 -3.48
C HIS A 79 0.17 11.95 -4.87
N LYS A 80 1.31 12.09 -5.55
CA LYS A 80 1.33 12.57 -6.94
C LYS A 80 0.99 11.43 -7.89
N SER A 81 -0.12 11.54 -8.60
CA SER A 81 -0.56 10.58 -9.60
C SER A 81 -1.56 11.22 -10.54
N VAL A 82 -1.40 10.97 -11.83
CA VAL A 82 -2.34 11.41 -12.89
C VAL A 82 -3.79 10.98 -12.66
N ASN A 83 -4.01 9.96 -11.83
CA ASN A 83 -5.35 9.48 -11.49
C ASN A 83 -6.02 10.29 -10.37
N TYR A 84 -5.24 11.05 -9.59
CA TYR A 84 -5.73 11.81 -8.42
C TYR A 84 -5.49 13.32 -8.53
N ASP A 85 -4.45 13.76 -9.24
CA ASP A 85 -4.08 15.17 -9.41
C ASP A 85 -4.92 15.92 -10.48
N ARG A 86 -6.18 15.52 -10.66
CA ARG A 86 -7.08 16.20 -11.60
C ARG A 86 -7.54 17.57 -11.09
#